data_AF-A0A0L6TYF2-F1
#
_entry.id   AF-A0A0L6TYF2-F1
#
_cell.length_a   1.000
_cell.length_b   1.000
_cell.length_c   1.000
_cell.angle_alpha   90.00
_cell.angle_beta   90.00
_cell.angle_gamma   90.00
#
_symmetry.space_group_name_H-M   'P 1'
#
loop_
_entity.id
_entity.type
_entity.pdbx_description
1 polymer ?
#
loop_
_entity_poly.entity_id
_entity_poly.type
_entity_poly.pdbx_seq_one_letter_code
_entity_poly.pdbx_strand_id
1 'polypeptide(L)'
;MLKNRSFYIVLLTIGICCIGISIIFNDAMMKPVVGSLLGIGAGLIGMSLANLVMKQLELNNPALEKQSQIDFHDERNTMIRNRAKAKAGDITQWLIMAIAYITILISAPLWVTLAVVIVFLIYHFIGIYLINKYQKEM
;
A
#
# COMPACT_ATOMS: atom_id res chain seq x y z
N MET A 1 1.57 10.51 -8.62
CA MET A 1 1.22 11.78 -9.29
C MET A 1 2.46 12.61 -9.66
N LEU A 2 3.45 12.81 -8.77
CA LEU A 2 4.72 13.50 -9.13
C LEU A 2 5.88 12.59 -9.59
N LYS A 3 5.81 11.27 -9.38
CA LYS A 3 6.85 10.35 -9.84
C LYS A 3 6.73 10.08 -11.34
N ASN A 4 7.86 10.00 -12.02
CA ASN A 4 7.93 9.78 -13.46
C ASN A 4 7.31 8.43 -13.83
N ARG A 5 6.71 8.37 -15.04
CA ARG A 5 6.14 7.13 -15.60
C ARG A 5 7.12 5.95 -15.51
N SER A 6 8.40 6.20 -15.76
CA SER A 6 9.48 5.19 -15.66
C SER A 6 9.55 4.52 -14.28
N PHE A 7 9.32 5.25 -13.18
CA PHE A 7 9.33 4.67 -11.83
C PHE A 7 8.26 3.59 -11.67
N TYR A 8 7.04 3.85 -12.15
CA TYR A 8 5.95 2.89 -12.08
C TYR A 8 6.12 1.72 -13.05
N ILE A 9 6.78 1.93 -14.20
CA ILE A 9 7.15 0.84 -15.11
C ILE A 9 8.15 -0.10 -14.43
N VAL A 10 9.19 0.43 -13.80
CA VAL A 10 10.17 -0.39 -13.04
C VAL A 10 9.48 -1.18 -11.95
N LEU A 11 8.59 -0.54 -11.20
CA LEU A 11 7.84 -1.20 -10.12
C LEU A 11 6.91 -2.31 -10.64
N LEU A 12 6.30 -2.11 -11.80
CA LEU A 12 5.51 -3.10 -12.51
C LEU A 12 6.37 -4.29 -12.97
N THR A 13 7.54 -4.02 -13.55
CA THR A 13 8.49 -5.08 -13.97
C THR A 13 8.94 -5.91 -12.77
N ILE A 14 9.28 -5.27 -11.64
CA ILE A 14 9.62 -5.98 -10.40
C ILE A 14 8.45 -6.88 -9.96
N GLY A 15 7.22 -6.36 -9.98
CA GLY A 15 6.03 -7.14 -9.64
C GLY A 15 5.84 -8.37 -10.53
N ILE A 16 6.03 -8.22 -11.85
CA ILE A 16 5.95 -9.33 -12.82
C ILE A 16 7.08 -10.34 -12.58
N CYS A 17 8.30 -9.89 -12.32
CA CYS A 17 9.42 -10.76 -11.98
C CYS A 17 9.15 -11.56 -10.70
N CYS A 18 8.59 -10.94 -9.66
CA CYS A 18 8.19 -11.64 -8.43
C CYS A 18 7.20 -12.77 -8.72
N ILE A 19 6.17 -12.52 -9.53
CA ILE A 19 5.20 -13.56 -9.91
C ILE A 19 5.86 -14.63 -10.79
N GLY A 20 6.69 -14.25 -11.77
CA GLY A 20 7.39 -15.20 -12.64
C GLY A 20 8.32 -16.14 -11.87
N ILE A 21 9.08 -15.60 -10.92
CA ILE A 21 9.94 -16.40 -10.02
C ILE A 21 9.09 -17.34 -9.16
N SER A 22 7.93 -16.88 -8.68
CA SER A 22 7.01 -17.70 -7.89
C SER A 22 6.51 -18.93 -8.64
N ILE A 23 6.25 -18.80 -9.95
CA ILE A 23 5.78 -19.90 -10.81
C ILE A 23 6.90 -20.91 -11.08
N ILE A 24 8.14 -20.44 -11.26
CA ILE A 24 9.31 -21.28 -11.53
C ILE A 24 9.72 -22.08 -10.28
N PHE A 25 9.68 -21.46 -9.10
CA PHE A 25 10.08 -22.05 -7.82
C PHE A 25 8.91 -22.74 -7.08
N ASN A 26 7.93 -23.30 -7.82
CA ASN A 26 6.75 -23.99 -7.27
C ASN A 26 7.08 -25.37 -6.70
N ASP A 27 8.05 -25.43 -5.81
CA ASP A 27 8.45 -26.62 -5.08
C ASP A 27 7.74 -26.66 -3.71
N ALA A 28 7.38 -27.85 -3.24
CA ALA A 28 6.52 -28.04 -2.07
C ALA A 28 7.14 -27.48 -0.77
N MET A 29 8.47 -27.39 -0.71
CA MET A 29 9.22 -26.87 0.44
C MET A 29 9.24 -25.34 0.52
N MET A 30 8.94 -24.62 -0.57
CA MET A 30 8.99 -23.15 -0.64
C MET A 30 7.62 -22.47 -0.66
N LYS A 31 6.54 -23.20 -0.36
CA LYS A 31 5.15 -22.68 -0.39
C LYS A 31 4.95 -21.33 0.34
N PRO A 32 5.51 -21.08 1.54
CA PRO A 32 5.37 -19.78 2.20
C PRO A 32 6.09 -18.63 1.47
N VAL A 33 7.24 -18.93 0.87
CA VAL A 33 8.04 -17.97 0.10
C VAL A 33 7.33 -17.64 -1.20
N VAL A 34 6.87 -18.66 -1.92
CA VAL A 34 6.07 -18.52 -3.15
C VAL A 34 4.80 -17.71 -2.89
N GLY A 35 4.06 -18.01 -1.81
CA GLY A 35 2.86 -17.26 -1.43
C GLY A 35 3.14 -15.78 -1.12
N SER A 36 4.25 -15.50 -0.42
CA SER A 36 4.66 -14.12 -0.10
C SER A 36 5.06 -13.35 -1.37
N LEU A 37 5.78 -14.00 -2.27
CA LEU A 37 6.27 -13.42 -3.52
C LEU A 37 5.13 -13.15 -4.51
N LEU A 38 4.10 -14.02 -4.53
CA LEU A 38 2.84 -13.77 -5.23
C LEU A 38 2.07 -12.59 -4.65
N GLY A 39 1.93 -12.51 -3.32
CA GLY A 39 1.24 -11.41 -2.65
C GLY A 39 1.89 -10.05 -2.91
N ILE A 40 3.22 -9.98 -2.77
CA ILE A 40 4.00 -8.77 -3.06
C ILE A 40 3.91 -8.43 -4.56
N GLY A 41 4.09 -9.42 -5.43
CA GLY A 41 4.02 -9.23 -6.88
C GLY A 41 2.67 -8.68 -7.33
N ALA A 42 1.57 -9.27 -6.87
CA ALA A 42 0.21 -8.82 -7.19
C ALA A 42 -0.06 -7.41 -6.68
N GLY A 43 0.36 -7.09 -5.45
CA GLY A 43 0.24 -5.75 -4.87
C GLY A 43 0.99 -4.68 -5.68
N LEU A 44 2.24 -4.98 -6.06
CA LEU A 44 3.06 -4.07 -6.88
C LEU A 44 2.46 -3.87 -8.27
N ILE A 45 1.95 -4.92 -8.91
CA ILE A 45 1.31 -4.82 -10.23
C ILE A 45 0.05 -3.96 -10.15
N GLY A 46 -0.85 -4.25 -9.20
CA GLY A 46 -2.10 -3.50 -9.02
C GLY A 46 -1.84 -2.01 -8.77
N MET A 47 -0.92 -1.69 -7.85
CA MET A 47 -0.51 -0.32 -7.57
C MET A 47 0.10 0.34 -8.82
N SER A 48 0.99 -0.35 -9.53
CA SER A 48 1.69 0.23 -10.68
C SER A 48 0.76 0.49 -11.85
N LEU A 49 -0.13 -0.45 -12.17
CA LEU A 49 -1.15 -0.29 -13.21
C LEU A 49 -2.07 0.90 -12.92
N ALA A 50 -2.61 0.99 -11.70
CA ALA A 50 -3.49 2.10 -11.32
C ALA A 50 -2.79 3.46 -11.51
N ASN A 51 -1.52 3.58 -11.10
CA ASN A 51 -0.76 4.81 -11.27
C ASN A 51 -0.37 5.10 -12.72
N LEU A 52 -0.09 4.07 -13.54
CA LEU A 52 0.22 4.25 -14.96
C LEU A 52 -0.99 4.69 -15.76
N VAL A 53 -2.18 4.14 -15.48
CA VAL A 53 -3.44 4.58 -16.09
C VAL A 53 -3.71 6.04 -15.75
N MET A 54 -3.60 6.41 -14.46
CA MET A 54 -3.76 7.81 -14.05
C MET A 54 -2.75 8.73 -14.76
N LYS A 55 -1.50 8.29 -14.92
CA LYS A 55 -0.49 9.09 -15.62
C LYS A 55 -0.78 9.22 -17.12
N GLN A 56 -1.32 8.19 -17.75
CA GLN A 56 -1.73 8.24 -19.15
C GLN A 56 -2.90 9.23 -19.34
N LEU A 57 -3.86 9.26 -18.41
CA LEU A 57 -4.96 10.23 -18.43
C LEU A 57 -4.46 11.67 -18.25
N GLU A 58 -3.50 11.90 -17.36
CA GLU A 58 -2.82 13.20 -17.21
C GLU A 58 -2.10 13.62 -18.51
N LEU A 59 -1.34 12.72 -19.14
CA LEU A 59 -0.61 13.01 -20.39
C LEU A 59 -1.54 13.30 -21.57
N ASN A 60 -2.68 12.60 -21.65
CA ASN A 60 -3.66 12.80 -22.71
C ASN A 60 -4.45 14.10 -22.54
N ASN A 61 -4.44 14.71 -21.35
CA ASN A 61 -5.17 15.94 -21.06
C ASN A 61 -4.30 16.94 -20.29
N PRO A 62 -3.63 17.88 -20.98
CA PRO A 62 -2.73 18.84 -20.36
C PRO A 62 -3.43 19.81 -19.40
N ALA A 63 -4.76 19.97 -19.51
CA ALA A 63 -5.53 20.74 -18.53
C ALA A 63 -5.62 19.99 -17.18
N LEU A 64 -5.83 18.66 -17.21
CA LEU A 64 -5.83 17.83 -16.00
C LEU A 64 -4.46 17.79 -15.33
N GLU A 65 -3.37 17.75 -16.11
CA GLU A 65 -2.02 17.78 -15.54
C GLU A 65 -1.73 19.10 -14.82
N LYS A 66 -2.05 20.24 -15.44
CA LYS A 66 -1.87 21.57 -14.81
C LYS A 66 -2.73 21.72 -13.56
N GLN A 67 -3.99 21.30 -13.63
CA GLN A 67 -4.90 21.37 -12.49
C GLN A 67 -4.44 20.45 -11.35
N SER A 68 -3.99 19.24 -11.66
CA SER A 68 -3.42 18.29 -10.70
C SER A 68 -2.19 18.87 -9.97
N GLN A 69 -1.31 19.60 -10.69
CA GLN A 69 -0.16 20.26 -10.06
C GLN A 69 -0.57 21.41 -9.14
N ILE A 70 -1.54 22.23 -9.53
CA ILE A 70 -2.07 23.31 -8.69
C ILE A 70 -2.73 22.71 -7.44
N ASP A 71 -3.60 21.73 -7.64
CA ASP A 71 -4.31 21.03 -6.57
C ASP A 71 -3.37 20.31 -5.61
N PHE A 72 -2.21 19.85 -6.08
CA PHE A 72 -1.23 19.17 -5.24
C PHE A 72 -0.52 20.13 -4.27
N HIS A 73 -0.31 21.39 -4.67
CA HIS A 73 0.37 22.41 -3.89
C HIS A 73 -0.58 23.31 -3.09
N ASP A 74 -1.89 23.22 -3.35
CA ASP A 74 -2.90 23.91 -2.55
C ASP A 74 -2.97 23.32 -1.12
N GLU A 75 -2.86 24.19 -0.12
CA GLU A 75 -2.96 23.86 1.30
C GLU A 75 -4.32 23.22 1.64
N ARG A 76 -5.41 23.71 1.05
CA ARG A 76 -6.75 23.18 1.28
C ARG A 76 -6.87 21.73 0.82
N ASN A 77 -6.38 21.44 -0.38
CA ASN A 77 -6.39 20.08 -0.91
C ASN A 77 -5.41 19.17 -0.14
N THR A 78 -4.32 19.72 0.37
CA THR A 78 -3.41 19.00 1.26
C THR A 78 -4.11 18.60 2.56
N MET A 79 -4.89 19.49 3.18
CA MET A 79 -5.71 19.17 4.35
C MET A 79 -6.75 18.09 4.05
N ILE A 80 -7.49 18.20 2.93
CA ILE A 80 -8.47 17.18 2.51
C ILE A 80 -7.80 15.82 2.34
N ARG A 81 -6.66 15.76 1.65
CA ARG A 81 -5.92 14.52 1.42
C ARG A 81 -5.40 13.90 2.71
N ASN A 82 -4.90 14.72 3.64
CA ASN A 82 -4.45 14.24 4.94
C ASN A 82 -5.61 13.68 5.76
N ARG A 83 -6.77 14.36 5.77
CA ARG A 83 -7.99 13.87 6.43
C ARG A 83 -8.51 12.57 5.80
N ALA A 84 -8.50 12.47 4.47
CA ALA A 84 -8.87 11.25 3.75
C ALA A 84 -7.93 10.09 4.08
N LYS A 85 -6.61 10.33 4.13
CA LYS A 85 -5.62 9.33 4.54
C LYS A 85 -5.82 8.86 5.98
N ALA A 86 -6.08 9.78 6.91
CA ALA A 86 -6.38 9.42 8.30
C ALA A 86 -7.61 8.52 8.39
N LYS A 87 -8.71 8.90 7.71
CA LYS A 87 -9.93 8.09 7.70
C LYS A 87 -9.76 6.73 7.03
N ALA A 88 -9.00 6.67 5.94
CA ALA A 88 -8.63 5.41 5.29
C ALA A 88 -7.79 4.54 6.24
N GLY A 89 -6.90 5.14 7.04
CA GLY A 89 -6.15 4.47 8.09
C GLY A 89 -7.06 3.84 9.15
N ASP A 90 -8.04 4.57 9.67
CA ASP A 90 -9.02 4.05 10.64
C ASP A 90 -9.77 2.83 10.09
N ILE A 91 -10.21 2.89 8.82
CA ILE A 91 -10.91 1.77 8.17
C ILE A 91 -9.96 0.59 7.98
N THR A 92 -8.72 0.85 7.54
CA THR A 92 -7.71 -0.20 7.33
C THR A 92 -7.39 -0.92 8.64
N GLN A 93 -7.38 -0.22 9.77
CA GLN A 93 -7.20 -0.82 11.08
C GLN A 93 -8.32 -1.82 11.42
N TRP A 94 -9.58 -1.49 11.15
CA TRP A 94 -10.69 -2.44 11.32
C TRP A 94 -10.53 -3.67 10.41
N LEU A 95 -10.03 -3.48 9.18
CA LEU A 95 -9.74 -4.60 8.28
C LEU A 95 -8.60 -5.48 8.81
N ILE A 96 -7.55 -4.90 9.41
CA ILE A 96 -6.47 -5.67 10.05
C ILE A 96 -7.04 -6.53 11.20
N MET A 97 -7.93 -5.96 12.02
CA MET A 97 -8.61 -6.73 13.07
C MET A 97 -9.49 -7.84 12.50
N ALA A 98 -10.21 -7.59 11.41
CA ALA A 98 -10.99 -8.62 10.72
C ALA A 98 -10.11 -9.76 10.22
N ILE A 99 -8.93 -9.45 9.66
CA ILE A 99 -7.94 -10.47 9.25
C ILE A 99 -7.47 -11.27 10.47
N ALA A 100 -7.19 -10.63 11.61
CA ALA A 100 -6.83 -11.34 12.83
C ALA A 100 -7.92 -12.35 13.25
N TYR A 101 -9.21 -11.96 13.22
CA TYR A 101 -10.31 -12.89 13.51
C TYR A 101 -10.40 -14.02 12.48
N ILE A 102 -10.20 -13.74 11.19
CA ILE A 102 -10.18 -14.78 10.15
C ILE A 102 -9.07 -15.79 10.42
N THR A 103 -7.87 -15.35 10.84
CA THR A 103 -6.78 -16.27 11.17
C THR A 103 -7.14 -17.23 12.30
N ILE A 104 -7.89 -16.76 13.30
CA ILE A 104 -8.39 -17.60 14.40
C ILE A 104 -9.44 -18.58 13.87
N LEU A 105 -10.37 -18.10 13.03
CA LEU A 105 -11.47 -18.91 12.48
C LEU A 105 -10.97 -20.08 11.62
N ILE A 106 -9.93 -19.85 10.80
CA ILE A 106 -9.32 -20.89 9.97
C ILE A 106 -8.33 -21.78 10.74
N SER A 107 -8.24 -21.64 12.06
CA SER A 107 -7.28 -22.35 12.91
C SER A 107 -5.83 -22.20 12.42
N ALA A 108 -5.46 -21.00 11.98
CA ALA A 108 -4.11 -20.71 11.56
C ALA A 108 -3.13 -20.87 12.74
N PRO A 109 -1.83 -21.14 12.47
CA PRO A 109 -0.83 -21.18 13.52
C PRO A 109 -0.80 -19.88 14.33
N LEU A 110 -0.68 -20.00 15.67
CA LEU A 110 -0.74 -18.86 16.59
C LEU A 110 0.23 -17.73 16.24
N TRP A 111 1.42 -18.06 15.71
CA TRP A 111 2.41 -17.08 15.30
C TRP A 111 1.90 -16.15 14.17
N VAL A 112 1.00 -16.63 13.30
CA VAL A 112 0.40 -15.83 12.21
C VAL A 112 -0.53 -14.77 12.80
N THR A 113 -1.42 -15.17 13.72
CA THR A 113 -2.31 -14.22 14.42
C THR A 113 -1.51 -13.21 15.22
N LEU A 114 -0.46 -13.66 15.92
CA LEU A 114 0.44 -12.78 16.68
C LEU A 114 1.12 -11.75 15.75
N ALA A 115 1.59 -12.16 14.57
CA ALA A 115 2.20 -11.26 13.60
C ALA A 115 1.22 -10.16 13.15
N VAL A 116 -0.05 -10.51 12.89
CA VAL A 116 -1.09 -9.52 12.53
C VAL A 116 -1.33 -8.53 13.68
N VAL A 117 -1.41 -9.02 14.92
CA VAL A 117 -1.57 -8.16 16.12
C VAL A 117 -0.36 -7.24 16.30
N ILE A 118 0.87 -7.71 16.07
CA ILE A 118 2.07 -6.88 16.14
C ILE A 118 2.00 -5.74 15.11
N VAL A 119 1.56 -6.01 13.88
CA VAL A 119 1.38 -4.97 12.85
C VAL A 119 0.36 -3.91 13.30
N PHE A 120 -0.75 -4.35 13.90
CA PHE A 120 -1.75 -3.45 14.48
C PHE A 120 -1.17 -2.54 15.58
N LEU A 121 -0.37 -3.11 16.49
CA LEU A 121 0.28 -2.36 17.56
C LEU A 121 1.32 -1.37 17.02
N ILE A 122 2.14 -1.77 16.05
CA ILE A 122 3.10 -0.90 15.38
C ILE A 122 2.40 0.31 14.76
N TYR A 123 1.27 0.10 14.08
CA TYR A 123 0.47 1.20 13.53
C TYR A 123 0.04 2.19 14.63
N HIS A 124 -0.42 1.70 15.79
CA HIS A 124 -0.78 2.56 16.93
C HIS A 124 0.42 3.34 17.49
N PHE A 125 1.54 2.67 17.70
CA PHE A 125 2.76 3.31 18.20
C PHE A 125 3.24 4.40 17.26
N ILE A 126 3.27 4.13 15.94
CA ILE A 126 3.63 5.12 14.94
C ILE A 126 2.64 6.29 14.95
N GLY A 127 1.33 6.02 15.05
CA GLY A 127 0.31 7.05 15.14
C GLY A 127 0.52 7.99 16.34
N ILE A 128 0.70 7.43 17.53
CA ILE A 128 0.95 8.20 18.76
C ILE A 128 2.27 8.99 18.65
N TYR A 129 3.33 8.36 18.14
CA TYR A 129 4.61 9.01 17.93
C TYR A 129 4.49 10.20 16.97
N LEU A 130 3.80 10.03 15.84
CA LEU A 130 3.60 11.09 14.86
C LEU A 130 2.72 12.22 15.40
N ILE A 131 1.68 11.92 16.18
CA ILE A 131 0.88 12.94 16.86
C ILE A 131 1.76 13.77 17.78
N ASN A 132 2.54 13.14 18.66
CA ASN A 132 3.43 13.82 19.59
C ASN A 132 4.52 14.63 18.87
N LYS A 133 5.02 14.13 17.73
CA LYS A 133 5.99 14.84 16.91
C LYS A 133 5.36 16.09 16.28
N TYR A 134 4.23 15.95 15.61
CA TYR A 134 3.59 17.06 14.90
C TYR A 134 2.98 18.10 15.84
N GLN A 135 2.57 17.72 17.05
CA GLN A 135 2.18 18.67 18.11
C GLN A 135 3.32 19.58 18.60
N LYS A 136 4.58 19.21 18.36
CA LYS A 136 5.76 20.01 18.72
C LYS A 136 6.28 20.85 17.55
N GLU A 137 6.02 20.39 16.32
CA GLU A 137 6.46 21.05 15.09
C GLU A 137 5.46 22.10 14.60
N MET A 138 4.16 21.92 14.90
CA MET A 138 3.07 22.86 14.62
C MET A 138 2.62 23.57 15.89
#